data_AF-A0A7J5AS93-F1
#
_entry.id   AF-A0A7J5AS93-F1
#
_cell.length_a   1.000
_cell.length_b   1.000
_cell.length_c   1.000
_cell.angle_alpha   90.00
_cell.angle_beta   90.00
_cell.angle_gamma   90.00
#
_symmetry.space_group_name_H-M   'P 1'
#
loop_
_entity.id
_entity.type
_entity.pdbx_description
1 polymer ?
#
loop_
_entity_poly.entity_id
_entity_poly.type
_entity_poly.pdbx_seq_one_letter_code
_entity_poly.pdbx_strand_id
1 'polypeptide(L)'
;MTEIEKIQSMIIDNSCHFEYLYSFIENVKEFYPNLKEQEIKSKVLNIIKILLSKKILRVGSTETYEYFDLPLNECIEKIDKIWFEGASHIDFLNMVFFSRTKWFYQKLEKEGYNFKDNWQEYVENNLWIKKILEINDSDLK
;
A
#
# COMPACT_ATOMS: atom_id res chain seq x y z
N MET A 1 -8.58 8.50 17.55
CA MET A 1 -8.42 8.29 16.11
C MET A 1 -9.54 7.40 15.61
N THR A 2 -10.36 7.91 14.70
CA THR A 2 -11.43 7.21 13.99
C THR A 2 -10.84 6.17 13.01
N GLU A 3 -11.66 5.27 12.49
CA GLU A 3 -11.21 4.26 11.51
C GLU A 3 -10.65 4.93 10.24
N ILE A 4 -11.32 5.97 9.74
CA ILE A 4 -10.87 6.68 8.54
C ILE A 4 -9.55 7.40 8.79
N GLU A 5 -9.34 8.01 9.96
CA GLU A 5 -8.05 8.63 10.30
C GLU A 5 -6.92 7.59 10.37
N LYS A 6 -7.18 6.40 10.95
CA LYS A 6 -6.20 5.31 10.97
C LYS A 6 -5.83 4.88 9.54
N ILE A 7 -6.83 4.62 8.69
CA ILE A 7 -6.58 4.19 7.31
C ILE A 7 -5.88 5.29 6.52
N GLN A 8 -6.25 6.56 6.73
CA GLN A 8 -5.58 7.70 6.09
C GLN A 8 -4.08 7.74 6.44
N SER A 9 -3.72 7.52 7.72
CA SER A 9 -2.32 7.44 8.14
C SER A 9 -1.59 6.27 7.47
N MET A 10 -2.19 5.08 7.45
CA MET A 10 -1.60 3.90 6.80
C MET A 10 -1.42 4.11 5.28
N ILE A 11 -2.36 4.78 4.60
CA ILE A 11 -2.26 5.15 3.18
C ILE A 11 -1.11 6.13 2.94
N ILE A 12 -0.93 7.10 3.84
CA ILE A 12 0.22 8.00 3.77
C ILE A 12 1.49 7.17 3.90
N ASP A 13 1.68 6.39 4.96
CA ASP A 13 2.93 5.64 5.17
C ASP A 13 3.23 4.64 4.04
N ASN A 14 2.23 3.84 3.65
CA ASN A 14 2.34 2.84 2.59
C ASN A 14 2.25 3.43 1.17
N SER A 15 2.33 4.75 1.00
CA SER A 15 2.53 5.40 -0.31
C SER A 15 3.98 5.81 -0.58
N CYS A 16 4.89 5.60 0.39
CA CYS A 16 6.32 5.76 0.16
C CYS A 16 7.18 4.58 0.67
N HIS A 17 6.78 3.94 1.78
CA HIS A 17 7.54 2.86 2.40
C HIS A 17 6.86 1.51 2.14
N PHE A 18 7.00 1.02 0.92
CA PHE A 18 6.43 -0.25 0.52
C PHE A 18 7.28 -0.91 -0.57
N GLU A 19 7.74 -2.12 -0.29
CA GLU A 19 8.44 -2.96 -1.27
C GLU A 19 7.86 -4.37 -1.29
N TYR A 20 7.46 -4.87 -0.11
CA TYR A 20 6.87 -6.20 0.07
C TYR A 20 5.57 -6.14 0.86
N LEU A 21 4.80 -7.21 0.80
CA LEU A 21 3.53 -7.34 1.51
C LEU A 21 3.68 -7.17 3.03
N TYR A 22 4.84 -7.59 3.55
CA TYR A 22 5.25 -7.39 4.94
C TYR A 22 5.18 -5.92 5.39
N SER A 23 5.56 -4.96 4.55
CA SER A 23 5.51 -3.53 4.90
C SER A 23 4.09 -3.07 5.24
N PHE A 24 3.09 -3.60 4.53
CA PHE A 24 1.68 -3.33 4.81
C PHE A 24 1.20 -4.06 6.06
N ILE A 25 1.62 -5.30 6.27
CA ILE A 25 1.24 -6.12 7.43
C ILE A 25 1.70 -5.46 8.73
N GLU A 26 2.96 -5.04 8.80
CA GLU A 26 3.49 -4.42 10.03
C GLU A 26 2.83 -3.09 10.30
N ASN A 27 2.58 -2.28 9.27
CA ASN A 27 1.85 -1.02 9.42
C ASN A 27 0.42 -1.29 9.95
N VAL A 28 -0.30 -2.28 9.42
CA VAL A 28 -1.62 -2.67 9.99
C VAL A 28 -1.52 -3.13 11.44
N LYS A 29 -0.53 -3.94 11.80
CA LYS A 29 -0.34 -4.42 13.18
C LYS A 29 0.00 -3.29 14.15
N GLU A 30 0.74 -2.28 13.71
CA GLU A 30 1.05 -1.11 14.52
C GLU A 30 -0.22 -0.33 14.91
N PHE A 31 -1.13 -0.13 13.95
CA PHE A 31 -2.40 0.57 14.19
C PHE A 31 -3.48 -0.32 14.85
N TYR A 32 -3.34 -1.64 14.75
CA TYR A 32 -4.29 -2.64 15.25
C TYR A 32 -3.58 -3.89 15.83
N PRO A 33 -2.96 -3.79 17.02
CA PRO A 33 -2.07 -4.83 17.55
C PRO A 33 -2.76 -6.16 17.92
N ASN A 34 -4.08 -6.17 18.05
CA ASN A 34 -4.86 -7.31 18.56
C ASN A 34 -5.74 -7.99 17.48
N LEU A 35 -5.54 -7.67 16.20
CA LEU A 35 -6.32 -8.29 15.13
C LEU A 35 -5.88 -9.73 14.87
N LYS A 36 -6.86 -10.56 14.51
CA LYS A 36 -6.59 -11.90 13.99
C LYS A 36 -6.05 -11.80 12.56
N GLU A 37 -5.39 -12.86 12.11
CA GLU A 37 -4.74 -12.92 10.79
C GLU A 37 -5.71 -12.58 9.64
N GLN A 38 -6.93 -13.10 9.67
CA GLN A 38 -7.96 -12.80 8.65
C GLN A 38 -8.35 -11.32 8.62
N GLU A 39 -8.40 -10.65 9.78
CA GLU A 39 -8.72 -9.23 9.88
C GLU A 39 -7.55 -8.37 9.39
N ILE A 40 -6.31 -8.77 9.71
CA ILE A 40 -5.08 -8.14 9.19
C ILE A 40 -5.06 -8.22 7.67
N LYS A 41 -5.27 -9.43 7.12
CA LYS A 41 -5.32 -9.66 5.67
C LYS A 41 -6.36 -8.77 4.99
N SER A 42 -7.57 -8.72 5.54
CA SER A 42 -8.64 -7.85 5.02
C SER A 42 -8.23 -6.37 4.99
N LYS A 43 -7.63 -5.86 6.08
CA LYS A 43 -7.16 -4.47 6.14
C LYS A 43 -6.01 -4.20 5.16
N VAL A 44 -5.03 -5.10 5.06
CA VAL A 44 -3.91 -4.96 4.11
C VAL A 44 -4.40 -4.94 2.67
N LEU A 45 -5.27 -5.88 2.29
CA LEU A 45 -5.84 -5.91 0.94
C LEU A 45 -6.62 -4.63 0.64
N ASN A 46 -7.31 -4.05 1.62
CA ASN A 46 -8.00 -2.78 1.45
C ASN A 46 -7.02 -1.62 1.21
N ILE A 47 -5.93 -1.52 1.97
CA ILE A 47 -4.89 -0.50 1.76
C ILE A 47 -4.28 -0.61 0.35
N ILE A 48 -3.93 -1.83 -0.07
CA ILE A 48 -3.40 -2.09 -1.41
C ILE A 48 -4.42 -1.71 -2.48
N LYS A 49 -5.70 -2.08 -2.31
CA LYS A 49 -6.80 -1.72 -3.24
C LYS A 49 -6.91 -0.22 -3.42
N ILE A 50 -6.86 0.56 -2.33
CA ILE A 50 -6.91 2.02 -2.39
C ILE A 50 -5.72 2.58 -3.16
N LEU A 51 -4.49 2.15 -2.85
CA LEU A 51 -3.28 2.65 -3.53
C LEU A 51 -3.23 2.27 -5.02
N LEU A 52 -3.72 1.07 -5.38
CA LEU A 52 -3.88 0.65 -6.77
C LEU A 52 -4.93 1.49 -7.49
N SER A 53 -6.10 1.72 -6.87
CA SER A 53 -7.18 2.53 -7.48
C SER A 53 -6.73 3.97 -7.76
N LYS A 54 -5.90 4.53 -6.86
CA LYS A 54 -5.26 5.84 -7.01
C LYS A 54 -4.07 5.83 -7.95
N LYS A 55 -3.71 4.67 -8.52
CA LYS A 55 -2.55 4.44 -9.39
C LYS A 55 -1.22 4.82 -8.73
N ILE A 56 -1.12 4.84 -7.41
CA ILE A 56 0.13 5.17 -6.69
C ILE A 56 1.11 4.01 -6.76
N LEU A 57 0.56 2.80 -6.62
CA LEU A 57 1.28 1.55 -6.52
C LEU A 57 1.00 0.67 -7.75
N ARG A 58 1.95 -0.20 -8.06
CA ARG A 58 1.82 -1.33 -8.99
C ARG A 58 2.40 -2.59 -8.32
N VAL A 59 1.90 -3.75 -8.71
CA VAL A 59 2.27 -5.06 -8.17
C VAL A 59 2.96 -5.86 -9.24
N GLY A 60 3.97 -6.65 -8.88
CA GLY A 60 4.60 -7.61 -9.76
C GLY A 60 4.87 -8.94 -9.08
N SER A 61 5.19 -9.94 -9.89
CA SER A 61 5.64 -11.25 -9.42
C SER A 61 7.13 -11.20 -9.11
N THR A 62 7.51 -11.64 -7.91
CA THR A 62 8.92 -11.88 -7.56
C THR A 62 9.52 -13.08 -8.30
N GLU A 63 8.69 -13.98 -8.83
CA GLU A 63 9.14 -15.13 -9.62
C GLU A 63 9.58 -14.72 -11.03
N THR A 64 8.74 -13.92 -11.72
CA THR A 64 9.00 -13.53 -13.12
C THR A 64 9.64 -12.15 -13.26
N TYR A 65 9.64 -11.34 -12.18
CA TYR A 65 10.00 -9.93 -12.18
C TYR A 65 9.16 -9.07 -13.14
N GLU A 66 7.95 -9.53 -13.47
CA GLU A 66 7.00 -8.81 -14.31
C GLU A 66 5.87 -8.20 -13.49
N TYR A 67 5.40 -7.03 -13.92
CA TYR A 67 4.24 -6.38 -13.33
C TYR A 67 2.96 -7.10 -13.72
N PHE A 68 2.01 -7.16 -12.80
CA PHE A 68 0.66 -7.62 -13.10
C PHE A 68 0.00 -6.59 -14.02
N ASP A 69 -0.30 -7.01 -15.25
CA ASP A 69 -1.16 -6.28 -16.18
C ASP A 69 -2.60 -6.80 -16.03
N LEU A 70 -3.18 -6.56 -14.86
CA LEU A 70 -4.49 -7.05 -14.47
C LEU A 70 -5.40 -5.88 -14.03
N PRO A 71 -6.71 -5.96 -14.28
CA PRO A 71 -7.68 -5.07 -13.66
C PRO A 71 -7.57 -5.08 -12.12
N LEU A 72 -7.96 -3.97 -11.48
CA LEU A 72 -7.84 -3.76 -10.02
C LEU A 72 -8.35 -4.97 -9.20
N ASN A 73 -9.57 -5.43 -9.48
CA ASN A 73 -10.18 -6.52 -8.71
C ASN A 73 -9.45 -7.85 -8.93
N GLU A 74 -9.04 -8.16 -10.15
CA GLU A 74 -8.27 -9.36 -10.47
C GLU A 74 -6.87 -9.32 -9.82
N CYS A 75 -6.26 -8.14 -9.74
CA CYS A 75 -5.00 -7.93 -9.03
C CYS A 75 -5.16 -8.23 -7.54
N ILE A 76 -6.21 -7.72 -6.89
CA ILE A 76 -6.50 -7.99 -5.48
C ILE A 76 -6.82 -9.46 -5.24
N GLU A 77 -7.66 -10.08 -6.07
CA GLU A 77 -7.96 -11.52 -5.99
C GLU A 77 -6.70 -12.37 -6.16
N LYS A 78 -5.76 -11.95 -7.01
CA LYS A 78 -4.49 -12.66 -7.18
C LYS A 78 -3.63 -12.58 -5.93
N ILE A 79 -3.50 -11.41 -5.31
CA ILE A 79 -2.76 -11.25 -4.03
C ILE A 79 -3.44 -12.06 -2.93
N ASP A 80 -4.78 -12.01 -2.86
CA ASP A 80 -5.58 -12.75 -1.89
C ASP A 80 -5.38 -14.28 -2.00
N LYS A 81 -5.35 -14.82 -3.23
CA LYS A 81 -5.09 -16.24 -3.50
C LYS A 81 -3.67 -16.68 -3.15
N ILE A 82 -2.69 -15.80 -3.38
CA ILE A 82 -1.29 -16.07 -3.03
C ILE A 82 -1.10 -16.06 -1.51
N TRP A 83 -1.87 -15.24 -0.80
CA TRP A 83 -1.85 -15.14 0.66
C TRP A 83 -2.71 -16.23 1.31
N PHE A 84 -2.10 -17.35 1.66
CA PHE A 84 -2.74 -18.41 2.44
C PHE A 84 -2.55 -18.21 3.96
N GLU A 85 -3.43 -18.82 4.76
CA GLU A 85 -3.37 -18.79 6.23
C GLU A 85 -2.08 -19.46 6.74
N GLY A 86 -1.39 -18.81 7.67
CA GLY A 86 -0.13 -19.29 8.24
C GLY A 86 1.11 -18.93 7.41
N ALA A 87 0.98 -18.08 6.38
CA ALA A 87 2.12 -17.54 5.66
C ALA A 87 3.01 -16.69 6.57
N SER A 88 4.32 -16.94 6.53
CA SER A 88 5.34 -16.24 7.30
C SER A 88 5.95 -15.07 6.52
N HIS A 89 6.77 -14.27 7.20
CA HIS A 89 7.53 -13.19 6.58
C HIS A 89 8.32 -13.64 5.34
N ILE A 90 8.93 -14.83 5.39
CA ILE A 90 9.74 -15.38 4.29
C ILE A 90 8.88 -15.69 3.07
N ASP A 91 7.64 -16.14 3.29
CA ASP A 91 6.71 -16.44 2.21
C ASP A 91 6.37 -15.15 1.46
N PHE A 92 6.12 -14.05 2.17
CA PHE A 92 5.76 -12.76 1.58
C PHE A 92 6.86 -12.08 0.76
N LEU A 93 8.14 -12.30 1.10
CA LEU A 93 9.27 -11.78 0.31
C LEU A 93 9.35 -12.43 -1.08
N ASN A 94 8.85 -13.65 -1.22
CA ASN A 94 8.95 -14.44 -2.44
C ASN A 94 7.65 -14.51 -3.26
N MET A 95 6.61 -13.76 -2.86
CA MET A 95 5.28 -13.82 -3.48
C MET A 95 5.03 -12.70 -4.49
N VAL A 96 5.06 -11.45 -4.01
CA VAL A 96 4.78 -10.26 -4.81
C VAL A 96 5.68 -9.12 -4.34
N PHE A 97 6.11 -8.30 -5.29
CA PHE A 97 6.77 -7.05 -4.98
C PHE A 97 5.88 -5.89 -5.38
N PHE A 98 6.09 -4.77 -4.71
CA PHE A 98 5.38 -3.54 -4.96
C PHE A 98 6.36 -2.47 -5.39
N SER A 99 5.92 -1.62 -6.31
CA SER A 99 6.67 -0.41 -6.63
C SER A 99 5.74 0.74 -6.95
N ARG A 100 6.27 1.96 -6.86
CA ARG A 100 5.55 3.15 -7.30
C ARG A 100 5.32 3.08 -8.80
N THR A 101 4.17 3.57 -9.25
CA THR A 101 3.94 3.77 -10.68
C THR A 101 4.85 4.86 -11.22
N LYS A 102 5.11 4.80 -12.54
CA LYS A 102 5.98 5.76 -13.21
C LYS A 102 5.50 7.20 -13.04
N TRP A 103 4.19 7.46 -13.19
CA TRP A 103 3.66 8.82 -13.08
C TRP A 103 3.84 9.38 -11.67
N PHE A 104 3.61 8.56 -10.64
CA PHE A 104 3.68 9.01 -9.25
C PHE A 104 5.13 9.32 -8.85
N TYR A 105 6.05 8.44 -9.23
CA TYR A 105 7.49 8.66 -9.08
C TYR A 105 7.95 9.96 -9.77
N GLN A 106 7.59 10.16 -11.03
CA GLN A 106 7.95 11.37 -11.79
C GLN A 106 7.32 12.64 -11.21
N LYS A 107 6.09 12.54 -10.67
CA LYS A 107 5.42 13.66 -10.02
C LYS A 107 6.15 14.05 -8.74
N LEU A 108 6.57 13.08 -7.93
CA LEU A 108 7.36 13.33 -6.72
C LEU A 108 8.70 13.99 -7.04
N GLU A 109 9.44 13.49 -8.04
CA GLU A 109 10.70 14.10 -8.49
C GLU A 109 10.49 15.56 -8.95
N LYS A 110 9.44 15.80 -9.75
CA LYS A 110 9.12 17.14 -10.25
C LYS A 110 8.79 18.13 -9.13
N GLU A 111 8.13 17.67 -8.08
CA GLU A 111 7.76 18.48 -6.91
C GLU A 111 8.86 18.50 -5.83
N GLY A 112 10.06 18.02 -6.16
CA GLY A 112 11.26 18.15 -5.32
C GLY A 112 11.33 17.18 -4.14
N TYR A 113 10.56 16.09 -4.14
CA TYR A 113 10.72 15.05 -3.12
C TYR A 113 12.06 14.32 -3.33
N ASN A 114 12.84 14.22 -2.25
CA ASN A 114 14.21 13.70 -2.31
C ASN A 114 14.33 12.22 -1.87
N PHE A 115 13.19 11.55 -1.64
CA PHE A 115 13.11 10.14 -1.20
C PHE A 115 13.99 9.82 0.02
N LYS A 116 14.16 10.78 0.92
CA LYS A 116 14.72 10.55 2.26
C LYS A 116 13.62 10.08 3.22
N ASP A 117 14.01 9.64 4.42
CA ASP A 117 13.10 9.24 5.49
C ASP A 117 12.37 10.45 6.15
N ASN A 118 11.77 11.33 5.33
CA ASN A 118 11.00 12.50 5.77
C ASN A 118 9.61 12.54 5.11
N TRP A 119 9.08 11.38 4.71
CA TRP A 119 7.84 11.29 3.94
C TRP A 119 6.64 11.95 4.61
N GLN A 120 6.41 11.67 5.90
CA GLN A 120 5.28 12.23 6.64
C GLN A 120 5.34 13.76 6.66
N GLU A 121 6.49 14.35 7.02
CA GLU A 121 6.72 15.79 6.99
C GLU A 121 6.51 16.37 5.57
N TYR A 122 6.98 15.66 4.53
CA TYR A 122 6.78 16.09 3.15
C TYR A 122 5.29 16.13 2.80
N VAL A 123 4.52 15.09 3.13
CA VAL A 123 3.06 15.09 2.90
C VAL A 123 2.39 16.21 3.69
N GLU A 124 2.75 16.40 4.95
CA GLU A 124 2.19 17.46 5.79
C GLU A 124 2.36 18.86 5.20
N ASN A 125 3.52 19.13 4.62
CA ASN A 125 3.87 20.44 4.07
C ASN A 125 3.38 20.66 2.62
N ASN A 126 2.84 19.63 1.95
CA ASN A 126 2.47 19.71 0.53
C ASN A 126 0.99 19.36 0.29
N LEU A 127 0.16 20.38 0.00
CA LEU A 127 -1.28 20.20 -0.23
C LEU A 127 -1.60 19.28 -1.42
N TRP A 128 -0.78 19.31 -2.47
CA TRP A 128 -1.04 18.53 -3.68
C TRP A 128 -0.98 17.02 -3.42
N ILE A 129 -0.04 16.56 -2.60
CA ILE A 129 0.13 15.14 -2.28
C ILE A 129 -0.92 14.71 -1.25
N LYS A 130 -1.24 15.56 -0.27
CA LYS A 130 -2.39 15.33 0.62
C LYS A 130 -3.65 15.04 -0.18
N LYS A 131 -3.96 15.86 -1.18
CA LYS A 131 -5.15 15.68 -2.03
C LYS A 131 -5.12 14.38 -2.84
N ILE A 132 -3.94 13.93 -3.28
CA ILE A 132 -3.82 12.64 -4.00
C ILE A 132 -4.06 11.46 -3.04
N LEU A 133 -3.53 11.55 -1.82
CA LEU A 133 -3.58 10.49 -0.80
C LEU A 133 -4.85 10.50 0.04
N GLU A 134 -5.64 11.57 -0.03
CA GLU A 134 -6.89 11.73 0.71
C GLU A 134 -7.85 10.56 0.40
N ILE A 135 -8.37 9.93 1.45
CA ILE A 135 -9.40 8.90 1.34
C ILE A 135 -10.76 9.41 1.80
N ASN A 136 -11.80 8.79 1.25
CA ASN A 136 -13.19 9.14 1.49
C ASN A 136 -13.96 7.89 1.93
N ASP A 137 -15.17 8.05 2.45
CA ASP A 137 -16.03 6.90 2.81
C ASP A 137 -16.29 5.94 1.65
N SER A 138 -16.21 6.42 0.40
CA SER A 138 -16.32 5.56 -0.79
C SER A 138 -15.14 4.63 -0.98
N ASP A 139 -13.95 5.00 -0.49
CA ASP A 139 -12.75 4.16 -0.56
C ASP A 139 -12.77 3.02 0.47
N LEU A 140 -13.67 3.12 1.46
CA LEU A 140 -13.87 2.12 2.51
C LEU A 140 -14.97 1.09 2.17
N LYS A 141 -15.61 1.23 1.00
CA LYS A 141 -16.68 0.34 0.51
C LYS A 141 -16.15 -0.69 -0.50
#